data_AF-A0A317G169-F1
#
_entry.id   AF-A0A317G169-F1
#
_cell.length_a   1.000
_cell.length_b   1.000
_cell.length_c   1.000
_cell.angle_alpha   90.00
_cell.angle_beta   90.00
_cell.angle_gamma   90.00
#
_symmetry.space_group_name_H-M   'P 1'
#
loop_
_entity.id
_entity.type
_entity.pdbx_description
1 polymer ?
#
loop_
_entity_poly.entity_id
_entity_poly.type
_entity_poly.pdbx_seq_one_letter_code
_entity_poly.pdbx_strand_id
1 'polypeptide(L)'
;MSRKFPYGFVDMHCHVIPAVDDGSKDMEMSLNMLRIAYENNIRTIIATPHNKIYVKSVSPKGIHKRVAILQEEADKAGIDIKIYPGNELYYDETLPGRLEEGNALPMGVSSNILVEFNPSDEYSYISEGLRRLSYEGWSPILAHCERYQCFYKDKSRIDEIIDGGVRLQINSDSVTMGMLNPVGRFVRKLLSQHKISFVSTDAHRDTGNRVPDILECAKFIQKKYGEDYARLILYGNAMNLLR
;
A
#
# COMPACT_ATOMS: atom_id res chain seq x y z
N MET A 1 -10.37 -11.74 26.84
CA MET A 1 -9.81 -10.38 26.74
C MET A 1 -8.97 -10.32 25.48
N SER A 2 -9.42 -9.61 24.42
CA SER A 2 -8.67 -9.54 23.17
C SER A 2 -7.32 -8.87 23.44
N ARG A 3 -6.22 -9.48 23.01
CA ARG A 3 -4.91 -8.84 23.05
C ARG A 3 -5.01 -7.59 22.16
N LYS A 4 -5.11 -6.41 22.78
CA LYS A 4 -5.02 -5.13 22.08
C LYS A 4 -3.59 -5.00 21.56
N PHE A 5 -3.44 -4.60 20.31
CA PHE A 5 -2.14 -4.26 19.74
C PHE A 5 -1.55 -3.09 20.55
N PRO A 6 -0.29 -3.16 21.02
CA PRO A 6 0.33 -2.07 21.78
C PRO A 6 0.79 -0.90 20.91
N TYR A 7 0.43 -0.89 19.62
CA TYR A 7 0.80 0.10 18.62
C TYR A 7 -0.39 0.35 17.68
N GLY A 8 -0.44 1.54 17.09
CA GLY A 8 -1.33 1.85 15.97
C GLY A 8 -0.76 1.32 14.66
N PHE A 9 -1.61 0.85 13.75
CA PHE A 9 -1.19 0.40 12.44
C PHE A 9 -0.86 1.57 11.53
N VAL A 10 -0.01 1.30 10.54
CA VAL A 10 0.28 2.22 9.43
C VAL A 10 -0.25 1.60 8.15
N ASP A 11 -1.22 2.27 7.54
CA ASP A 11 -1.75 1.88 6.24
C ASP A 11 -1.00 2.64 5.15
N MET A 12 -0.07 1.96 4.47
CA MET A 12 0.81 2.60 3.49
C MET A 12 0.27 2.57 2.06
N HIS A 13 -0.97 2.10 1.85
CA HIS A 13 -1.61 2.08 0.54
C HIS A 13 -3.10 2.39 0.73
N CYS A 14 -3.51 3.63 0.43
CA CYS A 14 -4.87 4.10 0.67
C CYS A 14 -5.25 5.28 -0.24
N HIS A 15 -6.44 5.24 -0.84
CA HIS A 15 -6.95 6.25 -1.79
C HIS A 15 -7.96 7.16 -1.10
N VAL A 16 -7.52 7.75 0.02
CA VAL A 16 -8.35 8.56 0.92
C VAL A 16 -8.43 10.03 0.51
N ILE A 17 -7.61 10.49 -0.44
CA ILE A 17 -7.63 11.90 -0.86
C ILE A 17 -8.90 12.15 -1.69
N PRO A 18 -9.70 13.17 -1.38
CA PRO A 18 -10.95 13.42 -2.08
C PRO A 18 -10.73 13.89 -3.52
N ALA A 19 -11.49 13.29 -4.44
CA ALA A 19 -11.64 13.69 -5.84
C ALA A 19 -10.30 13.78 -6.62
N VAL A 20 -9.41 12.80 -6.45
CA VAL A 20 -8.13 12.73 -7.16
C VAL A 20 -7.99 11.53 -8.10
N ASP A 21 -8.63 10.42 -7.78
CA ASP A 21 -8.63 9.18 -8.54
C ASP A 21 -9.95 8.43 -8.33
N ASP A 22 -9.94 7.11 -8.50
CA ASP A 22 -11.09 6.23 -8.30
C ASP A 22 -11.36 5.92 -6.82
N GLY A 23 -10.62 6.50 -5.87
CA GLY A 23 -10.83 6.42 -4.43
C GLY A 23 -11.97 7.31 -3.93
N SER A 24 -11.72 8.03 -2.84
CA SER A 24 -12.71 8.89 -2.21
C SER A 24 -13.25 9.97 -3.15
N LYS A 25 -14.58 10.08 -3.29
CA LYS A 25 -15.22 11.02 -4.22
C LYS A 25 -15.30 12.46 -3.70
N ASP A 26 -15.31 12.64 -2.37
CA ASP A 26 -15.49 13.93 -1.71
C ASP A 26 -14.93 13.93 -0.27
N MET A 27 -14.95 15.09 0.37
CA MET A 27 -14.41 15.25 1.73
C MET A 27 -15.19 14.45 2.76
N GLU A 28 -16.52 14.35 2.62
CA GLU A 28 -17.37 13.61 3.56
C GLU A 28 -16.99 12.12 3.59
N MET A 29 -16.90 11.51 2.41
CA MET A 29 -16.45 10.13 2.24
C MET A 29 -15.03 9.92 2.77
N SER A 30 -14.13 10.88 2.55
CA SER A 30 -12.75 10.81 3.07
C SER A 30 -12.73 10.79 4.60
N LEU A 31 -13.52 11.66 5.25
CA LEU A 31 -13.65 11.68 6.71
C LEU A 31 -14.28 10.39 7.24
N ASN A 32 -15.25 9.81 6.54
CA ASN A 32 -15.81 8.50 6.91
C ASN A 32 -14.76 7.38 6.81
N MET A 33 -13.99 7.34 5.73
CA MET A 33 -12.86 6.42 5.58
C MET A 33 -11.86 6.56 6.73
N LEU A 34 -11.51 7.79 7.12
CA LEU A 34 -10.61 8.03 8.25
C LEU A 34 -11.19 7.58 9.60
N ARG A 35 -12.50 7.73 9.82
CA ARG A 35 -13.17 7.18 11.03
C ARG A 35 -13.08 5.66 11.06
N ILE A 36 -13.39 4.99 9.95
CA ILE A 36 -13.30 3.53 9.83
C ILE A 36 -11.86 3.07 10.08
N ALA A 37 -10.87 3.74 9.48
CA ALA A 37 -9.46 3.46 9.70
C ALA A 37 -9.10 3.57 11.20
N TYR A 38 -9.54 4.65 11.85
CA TYR A 38 -9.26 4.90 13.27
C TYR A 38 -9.88 3.83 14.18
N GLU A 39 -11.12 3.43 13.90
CA GLU A 39 -11.82 2.34 14.60
C GLU A 39 -11.10 0.99 14.43
N ASN A 40 -10.46 0.78 13.26
CA ASN A 40 -9.65 -0.39 12.96
C ASN A 40 -8.20 -0.29 13.41
N ASN A 41 -7.90 0.62 14.36
CA ASN A 41 -6.59 0.82 14.98
C ASN A 41 -5.50 1.36 14.02
N ILE A 42 -5.86 1.86 12.84
CA ILE A 42 -4.94 2.62 11.99
C ILE A 42 -4.75 4.00 12.63
N ARG A 43 -3.50 4.45 12.73
CA ARG A 43 -3.13 5.77 13.28
C ARG A 43 -2.32 6.61 12.30
N THR A 44 -1.82 5.98 11.24
CA THR A 44 -1.05 6.67 10.21
C THR A 44 -1.45 6.10 8.86
N ILE A 45 -1.64 7.00 7.89
CA ILE A 45 -1.93 6.65 6.51
C ILE A 45 -0.86 7.32 5.63
N ILE A 46 -0.31 6.57 4.69
CA ILE A 46 0.35 7.15 3.52
C ILE A 46 -0.69 7.12 2.40
N ALA A 47 -1.16 8.29 2.00
CA ALA A 47 -2.16 8.44 0.97
C ALA A 47 -1.48 8.31 -0.40
N THR A 48 -1.87 7.30 -1.16
CA THR A 48 -1.18 6.85 -2.37
C THR A 48 -2.11 6.92 -3.58
N PRO A 49 -2.63 8.10 -3.95
CA PRO A 49 -3.47 8.19 -5.12
C PRO A 49 -2.70 7.74 -6.37
N HIS A 50 -3.45 7.24 -7.35
CA HIS A 50 -2.87 6.76 -8.59
C HIS A 50 -2.08 7.86 -9.32
N ASN A 51 -0.92 7.48 -9.84
CA ASN A 51 -0.15 8.26 -10.79
C ASN A 51 0.06 7.42 -12.05
N LYS A 52 -0.78 7.66 -13.06
CA LYS A 52 -0.88 6.87 -14.29
C LYS A 52 -0.57 7.73 -15.49
N ILE A 53 0.24 7.19 -16.40
CA ILE A 53 0.41 7.77 -17.73
C ILE A 53 -0.95 7.72 -18.46
N TYR A 54 -1.26 8.76 -19.25
CA TYR A 54 -2.53 8.96 -19.97
C TYR A 54 -3.77 9.26 -19.11
N VAL A 55 -3.65 9.29 -17.78
CA VAL A 55 -4.69 9.83 -16.89
C VAL A 55 -4.19 11.15 -16.32
N LYS A 56 -5.08 12.14 -16.23
CA LYS A 56 -4.74 13.43 -15.62
C LYS A 56 -4.54 13.26 -14.11
N SER A 57 -3.32 12.89 -13.74
CA SER A 57 -2.90 12.71 -12.36
C SER A 57 -2.69 14.06 -11.68
N VAL A 58 -2.96 14.14 -10.38
CA VAL A 58 -2.70 15.34 -9.60
C VAL A 58 -1.19 15.53 -9.45
N SER A 59 -0.70 16.75 -9.67
CA SER A 59 0.73 17.04 -9.49
C SER A 59 1.17 16.82 -8.05
N PRO A 60 2.45 16.50 -7.79
CA PRO A 60 2.99 16.34 -6.44
C PRO A 60 2.65 17.48 -5.49
N LYS A 61 2.83 18.74 -5.91
CA LYS A 61 2.40 19.93 -5.14
C LYS A 61 0.89 19.92 -4.83
N GLY A 62 0.08 19.47 -5.79
CA GLY A 62 -1.36 19.32 -5.62
C GLY A 62 -1.75 18.23 -4.63
N ILE A 63 -0.98 17.14 -4.56
CA ILE A 63 -1.16 16.07 -3.56
C ILE A 63 -0.83 16.60 -2.18
N HIS A 64 0.34 17.22 -1.98
CA HIS A 64 0.72 17.83 -0.70
C HIS A 64 -0.34 18.80 -0.18
N LYS A 65 -0.86 19.69 -1.05
CA LYS A 65 -1.93 20.63 -0.68
C LYS A 65 -3.20 19.91 -0.23
N ARG A 66 -3.64 18.87 -0.96
CA ARG A 66 -4.86 18.13 -0.63
C ARG A 66 -4.71 17.30 0.64
N VAL A 67 -3.54 16.69 0.86
CA VAL A 67 -3.23 16.00 2.12
C VAL A 67 -3.28 16.97 3.30
N ALA A 68 -2.71 18.18 3.16
CA ALA A 68 -2.78 19.19 4.21
C ALA A 68 -4.23 19.61 4.52
N ILE A 69 -5.07 19.82 3.50
CA ILE A 69 -6.50 20.13 3.67
C ILE A 69 -7.22 18.96 4.35
N LEU A 70 -7.00 17.73 3.90
CA LEU A 70 -7.63 16.55 4.49
C LEU A 70 -7.20 16.35 5.95
N GLN A 71 -5.92 16.59 6.28
CA GLN A 71 -5.43 16.55 7.66
C GLN A 71 -6.13 17.61 8.52
N GLU A 72 -6.28 18.85 8.02
CA GLU A 72 -6.97 19.92 8.75
C GLU A 72 -8.44 19.55 9.04
N GLU A 73 -9.15 19.00 8.06
CA GLU A 73 -10.54 18.57 8.23
C GLU A 73 -10.66 17.36 9.17
N ALA A 74 -9.71 16.42 9.13
CA ALA A 74 -9.63 15.31 10.08
C ALA A 74 -9.40 15.80 11.51
N ASP A 75 -8.50 16.77 11.70
CA ASP A 75 -8.20 17.38 13.00
C ASP A 75 -9.45 18.12 13.55
N LYS A 76 -10.16 18.91 12.70
CA LYS A 76 -11.43 19.56 13.07
C LYS A 76 -12.52 18.56 13.47
N ALA A 77 -12.55 17.41 12.80
CA ALA A 77 -13.49 16.32 13.09
C ALA A 77 -13.06 15.46 14.31
N GLY A 78 -11.93 15.74 14.94
CA GLY A 78 -11.41 14.99 16.08
C GLY A 78 -10.91 13.58 15.73
N ILE A 79 -10.51 13.35 14.47
CA ILE A 79 -10.01 12.05 14.01
C ILE A 79 -8.49 12.01 14.16
N ASP A 80 -7.99 11.33 15.20
CA ASP A 80 -6.55 11.24 15.50
C ASP A 80 -5.82 10.25 14.57
N ILE A 81 -5.63 10.68 13.31
CA ILE A 81 -4.82 10.01 12.29
C ILE A 81 -3.84 11.03 11.69
N LYS A 82 -2.61 10.58 11.42
CA LYS A 82 -1.64 11.34 10.62
C LYS A 82 -1.60 10.86 9.18
N ILE A 83 -1.67 11.81 8.25
CA ILE A 83 -1.75 11.54 6.82
C ILE A 83 -0.49 12.08 6.14
N TYR A 84 0.21 11.19 5.43
CA TYR A 84 1.41 11.50 4.67
C TYR A 84 1.13 11.35 3.17
N PRO A 85 1.74 12.19 2.31
CA PRO A 85 1.61 12.06 0.87
C PRO A 85 2.49 10.94 0.32
N GLY A 86 2.02 10.31 -0.75
CA GLY A 86 2.77 9.39 -1.62
C GLY A 86 2.03 9.24 -2.95
N ASN A 87 2.42 8.25 -3.74
CA ASN A 87 1.66 7.81 -4.91
C ASN A 87 1.68 6.29 -5.02
N GLU A 88 0.62 5.72 -5.59
CA GLU A 88 0.71 4.43 -6.26
C GLU A 88 1.10 4.68 -7.72
N LEU A 89 2.33 4.31 -8.08
CA LEU A 89 2.92 4.60 -9.38
C LEU A 89 2.66 3.45 -10.35
N TYR A 90 1.88 3.71 -11.39
CA TYR A 90 1.75 2.73 -12.46
C TYR A 90 3.01 2.73 -13.30
N TYR A 91 3.64 1.56 -13.43
CA TYR A 91 4.88 1.44 -14.16
C TYR A 91 4.67 1.60 -15.67
N ASP A 92 5.52 2.44 -16.24
CA ASP A 92 5.77 2.57 -17.67
C ASP A 92 7.22 3.02 -17.87
N GLU A 93 7.72 2.96 -19.10
CA GLU A 93 9.13 3.28 -19.40
C GLU A 93 9.55 4.72 -19.09
N THR A 94 8.60 5.64 -18.95
CA THR A 94 8.83 7.05 -18.59
C THR A 94 8.87 7.29 -17.08
N LEU A 95 8.41 6.34 -16.26
CA LEU A 95 8.30 6.52 -14.81
C LEU A 95 9.62 6.96 -14.15
N PRO A 96 10.80 6.40 -14.49
CA PRO A 96 12.07 6.88 -13.93
C PRO A 96 12.32 8.38 -14.18
N GLY A 97 12.11 8.86 -15.41
CA GLY A 97 12.26 10.28 -15.73
C GLY A 97 11.24 11.15 -14.99
N ARG A 98 9.99 10.69 -14.86
CA ARG A 98 8.96 11.40 -14.08
C ARG A 98 9.31 11.50 -12.59
N LEU A 99 9.98 10.49 -12.04
CA LEU A 99 10.48 10.51 -10.67
C LEU A 99 11.65 11.51 -10.50
N GLU A 100 12.61 11.51 -11.42
CA GLU A 100 13.74 12.46 -11.43
C GLU A 100 13.29 13.92 -11.55
N GLU A 101 12.31 14.18 -12.41
CA GLU A 101 11.73 15.52 -12.61
C GLU A 101 10.84 15.99 -11.44
N GLY A 102 10.56 15.12 -10.47
CA GLY A 102 9.64 15.41 -9.37
C GLY A 102 8.17 15.52 -9.81
N ASN A 103 7.79 14.79 -10.87
CA ASN A 103 6.43 14.67 -11.39
C ASN A 103 5.67 13.44 -10.81
N ALA A 104 6.35 12.62 -10.02
CA ALA A 104 5.82 11.49 -9.27
C ALA A 104 6.35 11.52 -7.83
N LEU A 105 5.51 11.15 -6.84
CA LEU A 105 5.92 11.15 -5.43
C LEU A 105 6.39 9.78 -4.96
N PRO A 106 7.55 9.71 -4.27
CA PRO A 106 7.89 8.54 -3.48
C PRO A 106 7.06 8.48 -2.18
N MET A 107 7.28 7.41 -1.43
CA MET A 107 6.68 7.15 -0.13
C MET A 107 7.47 7.89 0.96
N GLY A 108 6.87 8.93 1.54
CA GLY A 108 7.51 9.71 2.61
C GLY A 108 8.69 10.55 2.10
N VAL A 109 9.80 10.54 2.85
CA VAL A 109 11.02 11.34 2.55
C VAL A 109 12.14 10.50 1.93
N SER A 110 11.86 9.24 1.63
CA SER A 110 12.85 8.23 1.21
C SER A 110 12.75 7.94 -0.30
N SER A 111 13.72 7.21 -0.86
CA SER A 111 13.68 6.74 -2.26
C SER A 111 12.73 5.54 -2.48
N ASN A 112 11.87 5.24 -1.51
CA ASN A 112 10.93 4.13 -1.60
C ASN A 112 9.74 4.51 -2.47
N ILE A 113 9.37 3.66 -3.42
CA ILE A 113 8.26 3.91 -4.33
C ILE A 113 7.28 2.75 -4.31
N LEU A 114 5.99 3.03 -4.20
CA LEU A 114 4.94 2.03 -4.35
C LEU A 114 4.59 1.93 -5.83
N VAL A 115 4.83 0.76 -6.42
CA VAL A 115 4.73 0.56 -7.87
C VAL A 115 3.74 -0.54 -8.18
N GLU A 116 2.84 -0.27 -9.13
CA GLU A 116 1.90 -1.25 -9.67
C GLU A 116 2.12 -1.47 -11.18
N PHE A 117 1.63 -2.61 -11.65
CA PHE A 117 1.62 -3.03 -13.05
C PHE A 117 0.22 -3.48 -13.45
N ASN A 118 0.00 -3.83 -14.71
CA ASN A 118 -1.23 -4.52 -15.07
C ASN A 118 -1.22 -5.93 -14.43
N PRO A 119 -2.33 -6.39 -13.81
CA PRO A 119 -2.41 -7.75 -13.26
C PRO A 119 -2.10 -8.88 -14.27
N SER A 120 -2.24 -8.59 -15.57
CA SER A 120 -2.00 -9.53 -16.67
C SER A 120 -0.61 -9.38 -17.31
N ASP A 121 0.22 -8.43 -16.85
CA ASP A 121 1.56 -8.23 -17.39
C ASP A 121 2.44 -9.48 -17.17
N GLU A 122 3.28 -9.75 -18.16
CA GLU A 122 4.22 -10.86 -18.10
C GLU A 122 5.33 -10.61 -17.07
N TYR A 123 5.84 -11.70 -16.48
CA TYR A 123 6.89 -11.60 -15.46
C TYR A 123 8.14 -10.87 -15.96
N SER A 124 8.53 -11.07 -17.22
CA SER A 124 9.69 -10.39 -17.81
C SER A 124 9.54 -8.87 -17.79
N TYR A 125 8.34 -8.36 -18.07
CA TYR A 125 8.06 -6.92 -18.04
C TYR A 125 8.11 -6.36 -16.61
N ILE A 126 7.47 -7.06 -15.67
CA ILE A 126 7.46 -6.66 -14.25
C ILE A 126 8.89 -6.66 -13.68
N SER A 127 9.63 -7.76 -13.85
CA SER A 127 11.00 -7.91 -13.33
C SER A 127 11.97 -6.91 -13.97
N GLU A 128 11.85 -6.65 -15.26
CA GLU A 128 12.63 -5.61 -15.94
C GLU A 128 12.34 -4.22 -15.40
N GLY A 129 11.06 -3.87 -15.23
CA GLY A 129 10.68 -2.56 -14.69
C GLY A 129 11.18 -2.34 -13.27
N LEU A 130 11.03 -3.33 -12.41
CA LEU A 130 11.55 -3.28 -11.04
C LEU A 130 13.08 -3.15 -11.01
N ARG A 131 13.79 -3.91 -11.83
CA ARG A 131 15.26 -3.83 -11.96
C ARG A 131 15.70 -2.46 -12.49
N ARG A 132 15.00 -1.90 -13.48
CA ARG A 132 15.29 -0.57 -14.01
C ARG A 132 15.13 0.50 -12.94
N LEU A 133 14.00 0.51 -12.22
CA LEU A 133 13.79 1.45 -11.11
C LEU A 133 14.88 1.34 -10.04
N SER A 134 15.29 0.11 -9.71
CA SER A 134 16.36 -0.14 -8.76
C SER A 134 17.72 0.37 -9.24
N TYR A 135 18.02 0.19 -10.53
CA TYR A 135 19.24 0.71 -11.16
C TYR A 135 19.32 2.24 -11.11
N GLU A 136 18.18 2.93 -11.26
CA GLU A 136 18.07 4.39 -11.16
C GLU A 136 18.05 4.89 -9.70
N GLY A 137 18.32 4.02 -8.71
CA GLY A 137 18.46 4.38 -7.30
C GLY A 137 17.16 4.40 -6.49
N TRP A 138 16.03 4.00 -7.09
CA TRP A 138 14.77 3.84 -6.37
C TRP A 138 14.71 2.50 -5.63
N SER A 139 13.87 2.42 -4.60
CA SER A 139 13.65 1.20 -3.81
C SER A 139 12.20 0.73 -3.99
N PRO A 140 11.93 -0.15 -4.98
CA PRO A 140 10.55 -0.53 -5.31
C PRO A 140 9.88 -1.34 -4.21
N ILE A 141 8.63 -0.97 -3.94
CA ILE A 141 7.66 -1.76 -3.20
C ILE A 141 6.61 -2.19 -4.21
N LEU A 142 6.53 -3.48 -4.50
CA LEU A 142 5.53 -4.01 -5.43
C LEU A 142 4.16 -4.02 -4.74
N ALA A 143 3.27 -3.14 -5.21
CA ALA A 143 1.90 -3.03 -4.74
C ALA A 143 1.14 -4.33 -5.01
N HIS A 144 0.30 -4.73 -4.05
CA HIS A 144 -0.64 -5.87 -4.12
C HIS A 144 -0.10 -7.04 -4.94
N CYS A 145 1.08 -7.55 -4.57
CA CYS A 145 1.81 -8.57 -5.34
C CYS A 145 1.00 -9.86 -5.60
N GLU A 146 -0.03 -10.10 -4.81
CA GLU A 146 -1.01 -11.15 -5.04
C GLU A 146 -1.93 -10.91 -6.25
N ARG A 147 -1.95 -9.74 -6.90
CA ARG A 147 -2.80 -9.52 -8.07
C ARG A 147 -2.18 -10.05 -9.37
N TYR A 148 -0.85 -10.19 -9.44
CA TYR A 148 -0.18 -10.55 -10.69
C TYR A 148 -0.22 -12.06 -10.96
N GLN A 149 -0.87 -12.43 -12.06
CA GLN A 149 -1.09 -13.83 -12.44
C GLN A 149 0.23 -14.60 -12.64
N CYS A 150 1.29 -13.90 -13.03
CA CYS A 150 2.59 -14.47 -13.33
C CYS A 150 3.28 -15.11 -12.11
N PHE A 151 3.00 -14.66 -10.87
CA PHE A 151 3.56 -15.24 -9.64
C PHE A 151 2.85 -16.52 -9.18
N TYR A 152 1.62 -16.76 -9.66
CA TYR A 152 0.91 -18.01 -9.39
C TYR A 152 1.48 -19.18 -10.18
N LYS A 153 1.93 -18.91 -11.41
CA LYS A 153 2.46 -19.91 -12.33
C LYS A 153 3.81 -20.45 -11.89
N ASP A 154 4.68 -19.57 -11.37
CA ASP A 154 6.01 -19.94 -10.90
C ASP A 154 6.37 -19.11 -9.66
N LYS A 155 6.68 -19.82 -8.58
CA LYS A 155 6.94 -19.22 -7.26
C LYS A 155 8.38 -18.75 -7.11
N SER A 156 9.31 -19.26 -7.93
CA SER A 156 10.71 -18.81 -7.93
C SER A 156 10.81 -17.33 -8.27
N ARG A 157 9.89 -16.82 -9.09
CA ARG A 157 9.75 -15.41 -9.48
C ARG A 157 9.61 -14.45 -8.31
N ILE A 158 8.94 -14.87 -7.23
CA ILE A 158 8.85 -14.06 -6.01
C ILE A 158 10.20 -13.98 -5.31
N ASP A 159 10.93 -15.10 -5.27
CA ASP A 159 12.26 -15.15 -4.67
C ASP A 159 13.24 -14.27 -5.47
N GLU A 160 13.21 -14.37 -6.81
CA GLU A 160 14.04 -13.53 -7.69
C GLU A 160 13.84 -12.03 -7.48
N ILE A 161 12.59 -11.54 -7.36
CA ILE A 161 12.37 -10.10 -7.13
C ILE A 161 12.79 -9.67 -5.71
N ILE A 162 12.58 -10.52 -4.70
CA ILE A 162 13.02 -10.23 -3.32
C ILE A 162 14.55 -10.20 -3.25
N ASP A 163 15.23 -11.14 -3.87
CA ASP A 163 16.70 -11.20 -3.96
C ASP A 163 17.25 -9.98 -4.70
N GLY A 164 16.48 -9.43 -5.64
CA GLY A 164 16.74 -8.15 -6.30
C GLY A 164 16.50 -6.90 -5.43
N GLY A 165 16.09 -7.06 -4.16
CA GLY A 165 15.87 -5.98 -3.22
C GLY A 165 14.44 -5.40 -3.21
N VAL A 166 13.51 -5.97 -3.99
CA VAL A 166 12.12 -5.51 -4.05
C VAL A 166 11.37 -5.96 -2.79
N ARG A 167 10.62 -5.04 -2.19
CA ARG A 167 9.75 -5.34 -1.05
C ARG A 167 8.32 -5.58 -1.51
N LEU A 168 7.59 -6.44 -0.79
CA LEU A 168 6.25 -6.84 -1.18
C LEU A 168 5.19 -6.21 -0.28
N GLN A 169 4.18 -5.62 -0.90
CA GLN A 169 2.92 -5.24 -0.24
C GLN A 169 1.80 -6.18 -0.69
N ILE A 170 0.91 -6.53 0.25
CA ILE A 170 -0.35 -7.26 -0.02
C ILE A 170 -1.54 -6.52 0.61
N ASN A 171 -2.73 -6.76 0.06
CA ASN A 171 -3.95 -6.16 0.61
C ASN A 171 -4.47 -6.97 1.80
N SER A 172 -5.04 -6.26 2.79
CA SER A 172 -5.62 -6.87 3.99
C SER A 172 -6.72 -7.88 3.66
N ASP A 173 -7.60 -7.56 2.70
CA ASP A 173 -8.68 -8.43 2.22
C ASP A 173 -8.16 -9.76 1.66
N SER A 174 -7.00 -9.75 1.00
CA SER A 174 -6.40 -10.96 0.43
C SER A 174 -5.93 -11.95 1.50
N VAL A 175 -5.64 -11.48 2.72
CA VAL A 175 -5.20 -12.32 3.85
C VAL A 175 -6.37 -13.10 4.44
N THR A 176 -7.54 -12.47 4.52
CA THR A 176 -8.75 -13.07 5.09
C THR A 176 -9.41 -14.05 4.12
N MET A 177 -9.05 -14.02 2.83
CA MET A 177 -9.43 -15.06 1.87
C MET A 177 -9.04 -16.48 2.35
N GLY A 178 -9.96 -17.41 2.19
CA GLY A 178 -9.79 -18.82 2.57
C GLY A 178 -8.78 -19.57 1.69
N MET A 179 -8.30 -20.74 2.15
CA MET A 179 -7.30 -21.55 1.42
C MET A 179 -7.80 -22.19 0.11
N LEU A 180 -9.12 -22.21 -0.07
CA LEU A 180 -9.76 -22.65 -1.32
C LEU A 180 -9.60 -21.60 -2.44
N ASN A 181 -9.43 -20.33 -2.07
CA ASN A 181 -9.13 -19.27 -3.02
C ASN A 181 -7.62 -19.31 -3.39
N PRO A 182 -7.25 -19.32 -4.68
CA PRO A 182 -5.84 -19.31 -5.10
C PRO A 182 -5.03 -18.14 -4.56
N VAL A 183 -5.61 -16.93 -4.53
CA VAL A 183 -5.02 -15.71 -3.96
C VAL A 183 -4.77 -15.90 -2.46
N GLY A 184 -5.80 -16.32 -1.71
CA GLY A 184 -5.68 -16.56 -0.27
C GLY A 184 -4.64 -17.63 0.07
N ARG A 185 -4.53 -18.70 -0.74
CA ARG A 185 -3.49 -19.72 -0.59
C ARG A 185 -2.08 -19.15 -0.85
N PHE A 186 -1.94 -18.35 -1.90
CA PHE A 186 -0.68 -17.72 -2.27
C PHE A 186 -0.21 -16.74 -1.17
N VAL A 187 -1.08 -15.84 -0.74
CA VAL A 187 -0.82 -14.89 0.36
C VAL A 187 -0.43 -15.62 1.64
N ARG A 188 -1.16 -16.66 2.04
CA ARG A 188 -0.82 -17.45 3.25
C ARG A 188 0.54 -18.13 3.14
N LYS A 189 0.94 -18.57 1.94
CA LYS A 189 2.27 -19.13 1.72
C LYS A 189 3.34 -18.06 1.93
N LEU A 190 3.21 -16.89 1.31
CA LEU A 190 4.17 -15.80 1.46
C LEU A 190 4.29 -15.33 2.92
N LEU A 191 3.16 -15.22 3.63
CA LEU A 191 3.15 -14.89 5.06
C LEU A 191 3.86 -15.97 5.90
N SER A 192 3.63 -17.26 5.65
CA SER A 192 4.32 -18.35 6.37
C SER A 192 5.83 -18.40 6.12
N GLN A 193 6.29 -17.82 5.02
CA GLN A 193 7.71 -17.74 4.64
C GLN A 193 8.33 -16.39 5.04
N HIS A 194 7.56 -15.53 5.73
CA HIS A 194 7.99 -14.19 6.17
C HIS A 194 8.46 -13.28 5.01
N LYS A 195 7.91 -13.46 3.80
CA LYS A 195 8.30 -12.74 2.58
C LYS A 195 7.58 -11.40 2.38
N ILE A 196 6.53 -11.14 3.14
CA ILE A 196 5.74 -9.92 3.02
C ILE A 196 6.40 -8.82 3.82
N SER A 197 6.54 -7.64 3.21
CA SER A 197 7.09 -6.47 3.89
C SER A 197 6.00 -5.56 4.43
N PHE A 198 4.84 -5.49 3.77
CA PHE A 198 3.75 -4.59 4.12
C PHE A 198 2.39 -5.26 3.95
N VAL A 199 1.47 -4.95 4.86
CA VAL A 199 0.04 -5.22 4.70
C VAL A 199 -0.68 -3.89 4.82
N SER A 200 -1.47 -3.56 3.79
CA SER A 200 -2.19 -2.29 3.66
C SER A 200 -3.62 -2.56 3.20
N THR A 201 -4.50 -1.57 3.30
CA THR A 201 -5.91 -1.75 2.95
C THR A 201 -6.15 -1.65 1.45
N ASP A 202 -5.40 -0.78 0.76
CA ASP A 202 -5.71 -0.36 -0.61
C ASP A 202 -7.19 0.09 -0.71
N ALA A 203 -7.61 0.83 0.32
CA ALA A 203 -8.99 1.26 0.50
C ALA A 203 -9.36 2.41 -0.44
N HIS A 204 -10.59 2.36 -0.92
CA HIS A 204 -11.17 3.30 -1.88
C HIS A 204 -12.55 3.80 -1.45
N ARG A 205 -13.20 3.12 -0.50
CA ARG A 205 -14.61 3.35 -0.13
C ARG A 205 -14.79 3.45 1.37
N ASP A 206 -15.84 4.13 1.82
CA ASP A 206 -16.30 4.11 3.22
C ASP A 206 -17.36 3.02 3.48
N THR A 207 -17.81 2.32 2.44
CA THR A 207 -18.80 1.24 2.54
C THR A 207 -18.52 0.14 1.53
N GLY A 208 -19.01 -1.08 1.81
CA GLY A 208 -18.89 -2.22 0.91
C GLY A 208 -17.47 -2.79 0.85
N ASN A 209 -16.92 -2.93 -0.35
CA ASN A 209 -15.59 -3.51 -0.57
C ASN A 209 -14.51 -2.42 -0.59
N ARG A 210 -13.25 -2.79 -0.29
CA ARG A 210 -12.10 -1.87 -0.22
C ARG A 210 -12.35 -0.73 0.76
N VAL A 211 -12.84 -1.06 1.94
CA VAL A 211 -12.92 -0.14 3.08
C VAL A 211 -11.61 -0.17 3.88
N PRO A 212 -11.28 0.86 4.69
CA PRO A 212 -10.07 0.89 5.51
C PRO A 212 -10.12 -0.06 6.73
N ASP A 213 -10.43 -1.33 6.49
CA ASP A 213 -10.47 -2.39 7.50
C ASP A 213 -9.22 -3.28 7.39
N ILE A 214 -8.47 -3.32 8.49
CA ILE A 214 -7.29 -4.17 8.64
C ILE A 214 -7.34 -5.01 9.91
N LEU A 215 -8.33 -4.84 10.78
CA LEU A 215 -8.24 -5.33 12.16
C LEU A 215 -8.34 -6.85 12.24
N GLU A 216 -9.26 -7.46 11.50
CA GLU A 216 -9.40 -8.92 11.45
C GLU A 216 -8.20 -9.58 10.75
N CYS A 217 -7.68 -8.94 9.69
CA CYS A 217 -6.43 -9.33 9.05
C CYS A 217 -5.26 -9.32 10.05
N ALA A 218 -5.10 -8.23 10.79
CA ALA A 218 -4.05 -8.07 11.78
C ALA A 218 -4.14 -9.13 12.89
N LYS A 219 -5.34 -9.38 13.43
CA LYS A 219 -5.56 -10.44 14.43
C LYS A 219 -5.18 -11.82 13.88
N PHE A 220 -5.54 -12.11 12.63
CA PHE A 220 -5.19 -13.36 11.98
C PHE A 220 -3.67 -13.52 11.83
N ILE A 221 -2.99 -12.47 11.35
CA ILE A 221 -1.53 -12.48 11.17
C ILE A 221 -0.82 -12.70 12.50
N GLN A 222 -1.15 -11.90 13.53
CA GLN A 222 -0.54 -12.02 14.85
C GLN A 222 -0.75 -13.42 15.45
N LYS A 223 -1.97 -13.97 15.34
CA LYS A 223 -2.29 -15.30 15.87
C LYS A 223 -1.51 -16.41 15.16
N LYS A 224 -1.31 -16.29 13.84
CA LYS A 224 -0.78 -17.38 13.02
C LYS A 224 0.72 -17.31 12.77
N TYR A 225 1.27 -16.11 12.64
CA TYR A 225 2.66 -15.88 12.23
C TYR A 225 3.48 -15.15 13.31
N GLY A 226 2.88 -14.89 14.48
CA GLY A 226 3.58 -14.30 15.62
C GLY A 226 3.50 -12.77 15.69
N GLU A 227 3.73 -12.25 16.88
CA GLU A 227 3.60 -10.83 17.20
C GLU A 227 4.69 -9.97 16.56
N ASP A 228 5.95 -10.43 16.58
CA ASP A 228 7.07 -9.66 16.03
C ASP A 228 6.92 -9.43 14.52
N TYR A 229 6.56 -10.48 13.77
CA TYR A 229 6.34 -10.36 12.34
C TYR A 229 5.09 -9.53 12.02
N ALA A 230 4.00 -9.70 12.78
CA ALA A 230 2.82 -8.85 12.64
C ALA A 230 3.15 -7.36 12.87
N ARG A 231 3.92 -7.05 13.93
CA ARG A 231 4.38 -5.69 14.22
C ARG A 231 5.25 -5.12 13.12
N LEU A 232 6.12 -5.94 12.53
CA LEU A 232 6.99 -5.52 11.44
C LEU A 232 6.19 -5.07 10.21
N ILE A 233 5.24 -5.89 9.74
CA ILE A 233 4.54 -5.66 8.47
C ILE A 233 3.30 -4.76 8.56
N LEU A 234 2.73 -4.58 9.76
CA LEU A 234 1.58 -3.70 10.01
C LEU A 234 1.95 -2.31 10.56
N TYR A 235 3.22 -2.13 10.95
CA TYR A 235 3.68 -0.89 11.60
C TYR A 235 5.14 -0.57 11.30
N GLY A 236 6.07 -1.45 11.71
CA GLY A 236 7.50 -1.13 11.78
C GLY A 236 8.12 -0.73 10.44
N ASN A 237 7.89 -1.53 9.41
CA ASN A 237 8.42 -1.27 8.07
C ASN A 237 7.86 0.02 7.48
N ALA A 238 6.55 0.26 7.63
CA ALA A 238 5.90 1.44 7.07
C ALA A 238 6.31 2.72 7.80
N MET A 239 6.48 2.68 9.12
CA MET A 239 7.06 3.79 9.88
C MET A 239 8.48 4.15 9.42
N ASN A 240 9.28 3.16 9.02
CA ASN A 240 10.63 3.43 8.51
C ASN A 240 10.63 4.13 7.14
N LEU A 241 9.52 4.11 6.39
CA LEU A 241 9.40 4.89 5.14
C LEU A 241 9.29 6.40 5.39
N LEU A 242 8.85 6.78 6.60
CA LEU A 242 8.56 8.16 7.00
C LEU A 242 9.74 8.83 7.73
N ARG A 243 10.89 8.16 7.84
CA ARG A 243 12.09 8.62 8.54
C ARG A 243 13.16 9.10 7.58
#